data_AF-A0A7Y2FX83-F1
#
_entry.id   AF-A0A7Y2FX83-F1
#
_cell.length_a   1.000
_cell.length_b   1.000
_cell.length_c   1.000
_cell.angle_alpha   90.00
_cell.angle_beta   90.00
_cell.angle_gamma   90.00
#
_symmetry.space_group_name_H-M   'P 1'
#
loop_
_entity.id
_entity.type
_entity.pdbx_description
1 polymer ?
#
loop_
_entity_poly.entity_id
_entity_poly.type
_entity_poly.pdbx_seq_one_letter_code
_entity_poly.pdbx_strand_id
1 'polypeptide(L)'
;EALADTGHAPRLGMKCRLVASDKYYIIDGNQEFKMANLLLRLREGRAEEVLLEFSEIGMALMKKYLAMDVEEKSIILSTEIKELVKGQDLTFNSIRLRTQE
;
A
#
# COMPACT_ATOMS: atom_id res chain seq x y z
N GLU A 1 -0.46 5.40 -10.04
CA GLU A 1 -1.33 5.12 -11.20
C GLU A 1 -2.62 4.43 -10.79
N ALA A 2 -2.69 3.09 -10.67
CA ALA A 2 -3.95 2.36 -10.45
C ALA A 2 -4.91 2.94 -9.40
N LEU A 3 -4.42 3.29 -8.20
CA LEU A 3 -5.26 3.90 -7.16
C LEU A 3 -5.81 5.28 -7.57
N ALA A 4 -5.03 6.09 -8.30
CA ALA A 4 -5.49 7.39 -8.77
C ALA A 4 -6.61 7.28 -9.81
N ASP A 5 -6.55 6.24 -10.63
CA ASP A 5 -7.47 6.05 -11.74
C ASP A 5 -8.87 5.66 -11.27
N THR A 6 -9.00 5.20 -10.01
CA THR A 6 -10.30 5.04 -9.32
C THR A 6 -11.03 6.37 -9.07
N GLY A 7 -10.32 7.51 -9.12
CA GLY A 7 -10.84 8.82 -8.72
C GLY A 7 -10.93 9.03 -7.19
N HIS A 8 -10.74 7.98 -6.39
CA HIS A 8 -10.85 8.04 -4.91
C HIS A 8 -9.52 8.32 -4.19
N ALA A 9 -8.40 8.35 -4.92
CA ALA A 9 -7.07 8.67 -4.41
C ALA A 9 -6.42 9.85 -5.18
N PRO A 10 -6.34 11.06 -4.61
CA PRO A 10 -5.79 12.22 -5.30
C PRO A 10 -4.27 12.08 -5.51
N ARG A 11 -3.82 12.24 -6.77
CA ARG A 11 -2.41 12.12 -7.19
C ARG A 11 -1.45 12.95 -6.35
N LEU A 12 -1.76 14.23 -6.12
CA LEU A 12 -0.93 15.15 -5.33
C LEU A 12 -0.80 14.77 -3.84
N GLY A 13 -1.66 13.87 -3.35
CA GLY A 13 -1.62 13.38 -1.97
C GLY A 13 -0.86 12.06 -1.79
N MET A 14 -0.52 11.37 -2.88
CA MET A 14 0.10 10.05 -2.81
C MET A 14 1.59 10.13 -2.51
N LYS A 15 2.04 9.29 -1.57
CA LYS A 15 3.44 9.13 -1.19
C LYS A 15 3.70 7.64 -1.04
N CYS A 16 4.69 7.12 -1.76
CA CYS A 16 5.06 5.72 -1.72
C CYS A 16 6.49 5.57 -1.19
N ARG A 17 6.75 4.54 -0.40
CA ARG A 17 8.10 4.18 0.05
C ARG A 17 8.21 2.67 0.22
N LEU A 18 9.41 2.15 0.05
CA LEU A 18 9.77 0.77 0.33
C LEU A 18 10.63 0.71 1.58
N VAL A 19 10.37 -0.26 2.45
CA VAL A 19 11.25 -0.62 3.56
C VAL A 19 11.56 -2.10 3.40
N ALA A 20 12.84 -2.41 3.17
CA ALA A 20 13.33 -3.78 3.05
C ALA A 20 14.08 -4.17 4.34
N SER A 21 14.01 -5.44 4.71
CA SER A 21 14.79 -6.02 5.81
C SER A 21 15.51 -7.27 5.32
N ASP A 22 16.79 -7.37 5.62
CA ASP A 22 17.62 -8.57 5.45
C ASP A 22 17.54 -9.50 6.67
N LYS A 23 16.92 -9.05 7.76
CA LYS A 23 16.70 -9.79 9.00
C LYS A 23 15.22 -10.01 9.21
N TYR A 24 14.78 -11.25 9.05
CA TYR A 24 13.38 -11.64 9.22
C TYR A 24 13.29 -13.10 9.67
N TYR A 25 12.11 -13.47 10.16
CA TYR A 25 11.74 -14.84 10.50
C TYR A 25 10.32 -15.08 9.98
N ILE A 26 10.17 -16.00 9.04
CA ILE A 26 8.89 -16.31 8.39
C ILE A 26 8.59 -17.79 8.60
N ILE A 27 7.41 -18.09 9.15
CA ILE A 27 6.91 -19.45 9.43
C ILE A 27 7.86 -20.24 10.33
N ASP A 28 8.76 -21.04 9.75
CA ASP A 28 9.70 -21.94 10.40
C ASP A 28 11.16 -21.46 10.31
N GLY A 29 11.37 -20.25 9.77
CA GLY A 29 12.70 -19.67 9.59
C GLY A 29 13.39 -20.08 8.29
N ASN A 30 12.69 -20.75 7.36
CA ASN A 30 13.24 -21.03 6.04
C ASN A 30 13.59 -19.72 5.29
N GLN A 31 14.86 -19.60 4.89
CA GLN A 31 15.39 -18.40 4.23
C GLN A 31 14.85 -18.17 2.83
N GLU A 32 14.30 -19.21 2.20
CA GLU A 32 13.65 -19.12 0.88
C GLU A 32 12.29 -18.42 0.95
N PHE A 33 11.66 -18.36 2.14
CA PHE A 33 10.40 -17.65 2.29
C PHE A 33 10.58 -16.14 2.34
N LYS A 34 9.68 -15.45 1.65
CA LYS A 34 9.62 -13.99 1.52
C LYS A 34 8.27 -13.49 2.02
N MET A 35 8.20 -12.21 2.35
CA MET A 35 6.94 -11.54 2.64
C MET A 35 6.93 -10.13 2.07
N ALA A 36 5.82 -9.74 1.45
CA ALA A 36 5.56 -8.37 1.04
C ALA A 36 4.23 -7.89 1.61
N ASN A 37 4.27 -6.80 2.38
CA ASN A 37 3.08 -6.12 2.88
C ASN A 37 2.89 -4.78 2.19
N LEU A 38 1.71 -4.54 1.63
CA LEU A 38 1.31 -3.24 1.13
C LEU A 38 0.37 -2.56 2.13
N LEU A 39 0.91 -1.58 2.86
CA LEU A 39 0.14 -0.74 3.76
C LEU A 39 -0.30 0.55 3.07
N LEU A 40 -1.61 0.73 2.96
CA LEU A 40 -2.25 1.97 2.51
C LEU A 40 -2.70 2.78 3.73
N ARG A 41 -2.09 3.96 3.91
CA ARG A 41 -2.51 4.93 4.94
C ARG A 41 -3.20 6.11 4.29
N LEU A 42 -4.43 6.38 4.71
CA LEU A 42 -5.28 7.40 4.10
C LEU A 42 -6.21 8.03 5.13
N ARG A 43 -6.66 9.27 4.91
CA ARG A 43 -7.67 9.89 5.81
C ARG A 43 -8.96 9.08 5.81
N GLU A 44 -9.58 9.03 6.98
CA GLU A 44 -10.89 8.40 7.17
C GLU A 44 -11.99 9.02 6.31
N GLY A 45 -13.08 8.26 6.13
CA GLY A 45 -14.33 8.75 5.52
C GLY A 45 -14.58 8.29 4.08
N ARG A 46 -13.85 7.27 3.61
CA ARG A 46 -14.21 6.56 2.38
C ARG A 46 -15.25 5.49 2.71
N ALA A 47 -16.09 5.16 1.74
CA ALA A 47 -17.02 4.04 1.86
C ALA A 47 -16.26 2.71 1.91
N GLU A 48 -16.84 1.70 2.55
CA GLU A 48 -16.20 0.39 2.74
C GLU A 48 -15.86 -0.27 1.39
N GLU A 49 -16.70 -0.10 0.38
CA GLU A 49 -16.50 -0.66 -0.96
C GLU A 49 -15.27 -0.05 -1.65
N VAL A 50 -14.98 1.22 -1.40
CA VAL A 50 -13.79 1.90 -1.93
C VAL A 50 -12.53 1.39 -1.21
N LEU A 51 -12.61 1.13 0.08
CA LEU A 51 -11.50 0.55 0.84
C LEU A 51 -11.22 -0.89 0.37
N LEU A 52 -12.28 -1.67 0.12
CA LEU A 52 -12.15 -3.00 -0.46
C LEU A 52 -11.50 -2.95 -1.84
N GLU A 53 -12.00 -2.09 -2.74
CA GLU A 53 -11.43 -1.89 -4.08
C GLU A 53 -9.92 -1.57 -4.02
N PHE A 54 -9.50 -0.70 -3.09
CA PHE A 54 -8.08 -0.37 -2.91
C PHE A 54 -7.24 -1.58 -2.49
N SER A 55 -7.78 -2.41 -1.60
CA SER A 55 -7.11 -3.65 -1.16
C SER A 55 -6.99 -4.64 -2.30
N GLU A 56 -8.05 -4.81 -3.10
CA GLU A 56 -8.07 -5.70 -4.26
C GLU A 56 -7.09 -5.26 -5.34
N ILE A 57 -7.06 -3.96 -5.67
CA ILE A 57 -6.08 -3.37 -6.59
C ILE A 57 -4.65 -3.63 -6.09
N GLY A 58 -4.39 -3.37 -4.81
CA GLY A 58 -3.08 -3.59 -4.19
C GLY A 58 -2.63 -5.05 -4.29
N MET A 59 -3.51 -5.98 -3.94
CA MET A 59 -3.25 -7.42 -3.99
C MET A 59 -3.02 -7.91 -5.42
N ALA A 60 -3.85 -7.46 -6.37
CA ALA A 60 -3.70 -7.82 -7.79
C ALA A 60 -2.35 -7.33 -8.35
N LEU A 61 -1.94 -6.11 -8.01
CA LEU A 61 -0.65 -5.56 -8.43
C LEU A 61 0.53 -6.33 -7.84
N MET A 62 0.49 -6.66 -6.54
CA MET A 62 1.55 -7.46 -5.91
C MET A 62 1.64 -8.86 -6.52
N LYS A 63 0.51 -9.54 -6.72
CA LYS A 63 0.47 -10.87 -7.37
C LYS A 63 1.07 -10.82 -8.78
N LYS A 64 0.76 -9.77 -9.55
CA LYS A 64 1.32 -9.58 -10.89
C LYS A 64 2.83 -9.32 -10.85
N TYR A 65 3.29 -8.47 -9.94
CA TYR A 65 4.70 -8.08 -9.85
C TYR A 65 5.58 -9.21 -9.30
N LEU A 66 5.06 -10.00 -8.36
CA LEU A 66 5.75 -11.09 -7.66
C LEU A 66 5.25 -12.46 -8.15
N ALA A 67 4.83 -12.54 -9.42
CA ALA A 67 4.16 -13.72 -9.97
C ALA A 67 5.01 -14.99 -9.86
N MET A 68 6.33 -14.88 -10.08
CA MET A 68 7.25 -16.01 -9.94
C MET A 68 7.26 -16.56 -8.51
N ASP A 69 7.43 -15.68 -7.51
CA ASP A 69 7.44 -16.09 -6.11
C ASP A 69 6.09 -16.69 -5.67
N VAL A 70 4.98 -16.17 -6.23
CA VAL A 70 3.63 -16.72 -6.00
C VAL A 70 3.49 -18.12 -6.59
N GLU A 71 3.96 -18.34 -7.82
CA GLU A 71 3.93 -19.65 -8.49
C GLU A 71 4.79 -20.68 -7.75
N GLU A 72 5.97 -20.27 -7.30
CA GLU A 72 6.90 -21.07 -6.49
C GLU A 72 6.41 -21.29 -5.05
N LYS A 73 5.34 -20.61 -4.62
CA LYS A 73 4.82 -20.61 -3.26
C LYS A 73 5.88 -20.21 -2.22
N SER A 74 6.78 -19.29 -2.59
CA SER A 74 7.87 -18.80 -1.77
C SER A 74 7.58 -17.45 -1.10
N ILE A 75 6.40 -16.85 -1.33
CA ILE A 75 6.05 -15.54 -0.77
C ILE A 75 4.68 -15.49 -0.10
N ILE A 76 4.59 -14.72 0.98
CA ILE A 76 3.35 -14.26 1.58
C ILE A 76 3.08 -12.83 1.13
N LEU A 77 1.88 -12.57 0.59
CA LEU A 77 1.42 -11.24 0.21
C LEU A 77 0.29 -10.79 1.14
N SER A 78 0.38 -9.57 1.66
CA SER A 78 -0.68 -8.97 2.46
C SER A 78 -0.95 -7.52 2.07
N THR A 79 -2.21 -7.11 2.13
CA THR A 79 -2.63 -5.72 2.00
C THR A 79 -3.29 -5.27 3.29
N GLU A 80 -2.95 -4.08 3.75
CA GLU A 80 -3.55 -3.46 4.93
C GLU A 80 -4.01 -2.04 4.61
N ILE A 81 -5.13 -1.65 5.21
CA ILE A 81 -5.61 -0.27 5.20
C ILE A 81 -5.62 0.25 6.64
N LYS A 82 -5.02 1.43 6.84
CA LYS A 82 -5.11 2.15 8.11
C LYS A 82 -5.59 3.57 7.87
N GLU A 83 -6.72 3.89 8.47
CA GLU A 83 -7.30 5.22 8.39
C GLU A 83 -6.62 6.19 9.36
N LEU A 84 -6.47 7.44 8.91
CA LEU A 84 -5.92 8.56 9.66
C LEU A 84 -7.08 9.42 10.17
N VAL A 85 -7.05 9.75 11.45
CA VAL A 85 -8.11 10.46 12.18
C VAL A 85 -8.05 11.95 11.85
N LYS A 86 -9.18 12.51 11.42
CA LYS A 86 -9.27 13.94 11.07
C LYS A 86 -9.06 14.81 12.31
N GLY A 87 -8.24 15.85 12.17
CA GLY A 87 -7.92 16.78 13.27
C GLY A 87 -6.79 16.30 14.20
N GLN A 88 -6.47 15.01 14.18
CA GLN A 88 -5.31 14.45 14.88
C GLN A 88 -4.12 14.24 13.94
N ASP A 89 -4.35 13.65 12.76
CA ASP A 89 -3.32 13.43 11.75
C ASP A 89 -3.10 14.69 10.90
N LEU A 90 -2.20 15.55 11.40
CA LEU A 90 -1.86 16.82 10.78
C LEU A 90 -0.93 16.63 9.57
N THR A 91 -1.07 17.50 8.56
CA THR A 91 -0.18 17.51 7.40
C THR A 91 0.08 18.95 6.97
N PHE A 92 1.34 19.35 6.98
CA PHE A 92 1.81 20.54 6.28
C PHE A 92 2.50 20.08 5.00
N ASN A 93 2.06 20.57 3.84
CA ASN A 93 2.62 20.19 2.54
C ASN A 93 2.97 21.44 1.73
N SER A 94 4.20 21.91 1.87
CA SER A 94 4.74 23.05 1.12
C SER A 94 4.90 22.78 -0.39
N ILE A 95 4.99 21.52 -0.80
CA ILE A 95 5.15 21.13 -2.21
C ILE A 95 3.85 21.39 -2.98
N ARG A 96 2.70 21.09 -2.37
CA ARG A 96 1.38 21.28 -3.01
C ARG A 96 1.11 22.74 -3.37
N LEU A 97 1.65 23.68 -2.58
CA LEU A 97 1.51 25.12 -2.82
C LEU A 97 2.20 25.57 -4.11
N ARG A 98 3.31 24.93 -4.48
CA ARG A 98 4.03 25.23 -5.73
C ARG A 98 3.34 24.69 -6.99
N THR A 99 2.50 23.67 -6.85
CA THR A 99 1.86 22.97 -7.98
C THR A 99 0.46 23.50 -8.32
N GLN A 100 0.00 24.57 -7.66
CA GLN A 100 -1.26 25.25 -7.94
C GLN A 100 -1.08 26.64 -8.58
N GLU A 101 0.17 27.02 -8.86
CA GLU A 101 0.55 28.11 -9.77
C GLU A 101 0.78 27.55 -11.17
#